data_AF-A0A7Y0BVB8-F1
#
_entry.id   AF-A0A7Y0BVB8-F1
#
_cell.length_a   1.000
_cell.length_b   1.000
_cell.length_c   1.000
_cell.angle_alpha   90.00
_cell.angle_beta   90.00
_cell.angle_gamma   90.00
#
_symmetry.space_group_name_H-M   'P 1'
#
loop_
_entity.id
_entity.type
_entity.pdbx_description
1 polymer ?
#
loop_
_entity_poly.entity_id
_entity_poly.type
_entity_poly.pdbx_seq_one_letter_code
_entity_poly.pdbx_strand_id
1 'polypeptide(L)' 'MTLSRTSNAFSASETTLKTSLHFQDADTFYENLLDAHHGLSPEESERFNARLILIMANQLGNTVLLQACIAAAREPAA' A
#
# COMPACT_ATOMS: atom_id res chain seq x y z
N MET A 1 8.40 44.73 3.83
CA MET A 1 7.55 43.82 3.03
C MET A 1 8.47 42.85 2.29
N THR A 2 8.93 41.82 2.99
CA THR A 2 9.84 40.79 2.44
C THR A 2 9.06 39.49 2.39
N LEU A 3 8.85 39.01 1.16
CA LEU A 3 8.09 37.80 0.85
C LEU A 3 8.78 36.58 1.48
N SER A 4 8.11 35.95 2.44
CA SER A 4 8.49 34.64 2.98
C SER A 4 8.42 33.62 1.86
N ARG A 5 9.59 33.27 1.32
CA ARG A 5 9.76 32.17 0.38
C ARG A 5 9.42 30.88 1.12
N THR A 6 8.38 30.22 0.63
CA THR A 6 7.92 28.88 1.01
C THR A 6 9.08 27.88 1.03
N SER A 7 9.63 27.60 2.20
CA SER A 7 10.40 26.37 2.44
C SER A 7 9.41 25.33 2.94
N ASN A 8 8.64 24.77 2.00
CA ASN A 8 7.99 23.49 2.22
C ASN A 8 9.11 22.44 2.25
N ALA A 9 9.59 22.15 3.46
CA ALA A 9 10.43 20.99 3.71
C ALA A 9 9.57 19.74 3.55
N PHE A 10 9.24 19.39 2.31
CA PHE A 10 8.79 18.05 1.95
C PHE A 10 9.99 17.14 2.19
N SER A 11 10.05 16.62 3.41
CA SER A 11 11.15 15.79 3.89
C SER A 11 11.26 14.58 2.97
N ALA A 12 12.41 14.39 2.34
CA ALA A 12 12.72 13.29 1.43
C ALA A 12 12.68 11.88 2.09
N SER A 13 12.07 11.77 3.28
CA SER A 13 11.93 10.54 4.04
C SER A 13 10.57 9.83 3.84
N GLU A 14 9.65 10.38 3.05
CA GLU A 14 8.31 9.78 2.83
C GLU A 14 8.24 8.75 1.68
N THR A 15 9.31 8.58 0.89
CA THR A 15 9.33 7.70 -0.30
C THR A 15 10.07 6.38 -0.05
N THR A 16 10.24 5.96 1.21
CA THR A 16 10.88 4.67 1.52
C THR A 16 9.82 3.59 1.64
N LEU A 17 9.85 2.62 0.72
CA LEU A 17 9.05 1.40 0.80
C LEU A 17 9.38 0.66 2.10
N LYS A 18 8.38 0.44 2.95
CA LYS A 18 8.51 -0.31 4.20
C LYS A 18 7.97 -1.72 3.99
N THR A 19 8.86 -2.71 3.94
CA THR A 19 8.51 -4.14 3.90
C THR A 19 8.35 -4.76 5.28
N SER A 20 8.73 -4.05 6.34
CA SER A 20 8.50 -4.46 7.72
C SER A 20 7.07 -4.14 8.16
N LEU A 21 6.53 -4.97 9.07
CA LEU A 21 5.26 -4.73 9.77
C LEU A 21 5.26 -3.32 10.37
N HIS A 22 4.57 -2.40 9.70
CA HIS A 22 4.44 -1.00 10.07
C HIS A 22 2.99 -0.67 10.48
N PHE A 23 2.26 -1.69 10.94
CA PHE A 23 0.85 -1.63 11.32
C PHE A 23 0.73 -2.04 12.80
N GLN A 24 0.11 -1.20 13.63
CA GLN A 24 -0.24 -1.58 15.01
C GLN A 24 -1.39 -2.61 15.03
N ASP A 25 -2.26 -2.60 14.01
CA ASP A 25 -3.44 -3.46 13.90
C ASP A 25 -3.35 -4.44 12.71
N ALA A 26 -2.15 -4.98 12.45
CA ALA A 26 -1.95 -5.93 11.34
C ALA A 26 -2.89 -7.14 11.46
N ASP A 27 -3.12 -7.60 12.69
CA ASP A 27 -4.01 -8.72 13.00
C ASP A 27 -5.46 -8.39 12.62
N THR A 28 -5.96 -7.21 13.05
CA THR A 28 -7.31 -6.74 12.69
C THR A 28 -7.49 -6.57 11.18
N PHE A 29 -6.48 -6.07 10.47
CA PHE A 29 -6.53 -5.98 9.00
C PHE A 29 -6.57 -7.37 8.36
N TYR A 30 -5.78 -8.31 8.87
CA TYR A 30 -5.76 -9.68 8.37
C TYR A 30 -7.09 -10.40 8.62
N GLU A 31 -7.70 -10.23 9.79
CA GLU A 31 -9.05 -10.76 10.08
C GLU A 31 -10.09 -10.18 9.13
N ASN A 32 -10.13 -8.85 8.95
CA ASN A 32 -11.05 -8.21 8.00
C ASN A 32 -10.84 -8.71 6.56
N LEU A 33 -9.59 -8.97 6.16
CA LEU A 33 -9.28 -9.53 4.86
C LEU A 33 -9.82 -10.96 4.74
N LEU A 34 -9.60 -11.80 5.75
CA LEU A 34 -10.07 -13.18 5.79
C LEU A 34 -11.60 -13.26 5.71
N ASP A 35 -12.28 -12.41 6.49
CA ASP A 35 -13.74 -12.31 6.50
C ASP A 35 -14.29 -11.84 5.15
N ALA A 36 -13.60 -10.90 4.48
CA ALA A 36 -13.98 -10.46 3.14
C ALA A 36 -13.85 -11.56 2.07
N HIS A 37 -12.98 -12.55 2.29
CA HIS A 37 -12.86 -13.73 1.45
C HIS A 37 -13.85 -14.85 1.80
N HIS A 38 -14.49 -14.79 2.96
CA HIS A 38 -15.40 -15.84 3.42
C HIS A 38 -16.62 -15.96 2.50
N GLY A 39 -16.80 -17.15 1.91
CA GLY A 39 -17.89 -17.44 0.99
C GLY A 39 -17.62 -17.10 -0.49
N LEU A 40 -16.43 -16.59 -0.82
CA LEU A 40 -16.01 -16.39 -2.21
C LEU A 40 -15.41 -17.67 -2.80
N SER A 41 -15.67 -17.92 -4.08
CA SER A 41 -14.92 -18.92 -4.85
C SER A 41 -13.45 -18.48 -5.03
N PRO A 42 -12.53 -19.37 -5.42
CA PRO A 42 -11.15 -18.99 -5.74
C PRO A 42 -11.07 -17.87 -6.80
N GLU A 43 -11.90 -17.93 -7.84
CA GLU A 43 -11.94 -16.94 -8.92
C GLU A 43 -12.50 -15.60 -8.44
N GLU A 44 -13.49 -15.63 -7.55
CA GLU A 44 -14.04 -14.42 -6.92
C GLU A 44 -13.04 -13.77 -5.96
N SER A 45 -12.29 -14.60 -5.23
CA SER A 45 -11.21 -14.17 -4.34
C SER A 45 -10.09 -13.47 -5.12
N GLU A 46 -9.69 -14.00 -6.27
CA GLU A 46 -8.72 -13.36 -7.17
C GLU A 46 -9.22 -12.01 -7.69
N ARG A 47 -10.49 -11.94 -8.12
CA ARG A 47 -11.12 -10.69 -8.57
C ARG A 47 -11.23 -9.67 -7.45
N PHE A 48 -11.54 -10.11 -6.23
CA PHE A 48 -11.55 -9.27 -5.04
C PHE A 48 -10.15 -8.69 -4.78
N ASN A 49 -9.12 -9.54 -4.79
CA ASN A 49 -7.73 -9.12 -4.58
C ASN A 49 -7.27 -8.10 -5.62
N ALA A 50 -7.55 -8.34 -6.90
CA ALA A 50 -7.22 -7.39 -7.97
C ALA A 50 -7.87 -6.02 -7.76
N ARG A 51 -9.15 -5.98 -7.33
CA ARG A 51 -9.86 -4.73 -7.02
C ARG A 51 -9.27 -4.05 -5.79
N LEU A 52 -8.97 -4.80 -4.73
CA LEU A 52 -8.38 -4.27 -3.50
C LEU A 52 -7.02 -3.60 -3.78
N ILE A 53 -6.15 -4.26 -4.55
CA ILE A 53 -4.85 -3.72 -4.96
C ILE A 53 -5.02 -2.40 -5.71
N LEU A 54 -5.94 -2.32 -6.66
CA LEU A 54 -6.19 -1.10 -7.43
C LEU A 54 -6.72 0.05 -6.55
N ILE A 55 -7.62 -0.26 -5.60
CA ILE A 55 -8.14 0.73 -4.65
C ILE A 55 -7.01 1.27 -3.78
N MET A 56 -6.19 0.38 -3.20
CA MET A 56 -5.03 0.77 -2.39
C MET A 56 -4.03 1.59 -3.20
N ALA A 57 -3.78 1.19 -4.45
CA ALA A 57 -2.91 1.92 -5.35
C ALA A 57 -3.40 3.35 -5.63
N ASN A 58 -4.71 3.51 -5.80
CA ASN A 58 -5.32 4.83 -5.96
C ASN A 58 -5.17 5.70 -4.70
N GLN A 59 -5.30 5.11 -3.49
CA GLN A 59 -5.07 5.85 -2.24
C GLN A 59 -3.62 6.31 -2.08
N LEU A 60 -2.65 5.51 -2.53
CA LEU A 60 -1.23 5.85 -2.45
C LEU A 60 -0.85 7.02 -3.38
N GLY A 61 -1.53 7.16 -4.53
CA GLY A 61 -1.35 8.30 -5.45
C GLY A 61 0.06 8.50 -6.01
N ASN A 62 0.98 7.55 -5.81
CA ASN A 62 2.41 7.68 -6.12
C ASN A 62 2.89 6.51 -6.99
N THR A 63 3.00 6.76 -8.29
CA THR A 63 3.45 5.78 -9.29
C THR A 63 4.83 5.21 -9.00
N VAL A 64 5.76 6.01 -8.45
CA VAL A 64 7.13 5.54 -8.13
C VAL A 64 7.09 4.53 -6.98
N LEU A 65 6.28 4.81 -5.96
CA LEU A 65 6.07 3.88 -4.86
C LEU A 65 5.37 2.60 -5.32
N LEU A 66 4.37 2.69 -6.20
CA LEU A 66 3.69 1.52 -6.77
C LEU A 66 4.64 0.63 -7.58
N GLN A 67 5.52 1.22 -8.39
CA GLN A 67 6.55 0.49 -9.12
C GLN A 67 7.52 -0.22 -8.17
N ALA A 68 7.94 0.45 -7.09
CA ALA A 68 8.76 -0.15 -6.06
C ALA A 68 8.03 -1.31 -5.36
N CYS A 69 6.73 -1.19 -5.06
CA CYS A 69 5.91 -2.27 -4.49
C CYS A 69 5.82 -3.48 -5.40
N ILE A 70 5.62 -3.27 -6.72
CA ILE A 70 5.59 -4.36 -7.70
C ILE A 70 6.96 -5.05 -7.79
N ALA A 71 8.05 -4.28 -7.78
CA ALA A 71 9.41 -4.84 -7.79
C ALA A 71 9.67 -5.67 -6.53
N ALA A 72 9.29 -5.17 -5.35
CA ALA A 72 9.43 -5.88 -4.09
C ALA A 72 8.58 -7.16 -4.03
N ALA A 73 7.34 -7.14 -4.55
CA ALA A 73 6.46 -8.31 -4.58
C ALA A 73 6.92 -9.42 -5.55
N ARG A 74 7.84 -9.12 -6.47
CA ARG A 74 8.45 -10.11 -7.37
C ARG A 74 9.60 -10.88 -6.72
N GLU A 75 10.20 -10.34 -5.67
CA GLU A 75 11.19 -11.06 -4.88
C GLU A 75 10.43 -11.96 -3.91
N PRO A 76 10.54 -13.30 -4.01
CA PRO A 76 9.94 -14.18 -3.03
C PRO A 76 10.54 -13.83 -1.67
N ALA A 77 9.69 -13.55 -0.68
CA ALA A 77 10.15 -13.39 0.70
C ALA A 77 10.97 -14.64 1.06
N ALA A 78 12.27 -14.43 1.27
CA ALA A 78 13.24 -15.49 1.58
C ALA A 78 12.95 -16.13 2.94
#